data_AF-A0A1W9SMM8-F1
#
_entry.id   AF-A0A1W9SMM8-F1
#
_cell.length_a   1.000
_cell.length_b   1.000
_cell.length_c   1.000
_cell.angle_alpha   90.00
_cell.angle_beta   90.00
_cell.angle_gamma   90.00
#
_symmetry.space_group_name_H-M   'P 1'
#
loop_
_entity.id
_entity.type
_entity.pdbx_description
1 polymer ?
#
loop_
_entity_poly.entity_id
_entity_poly.type
_entity_poly.pdbx_seq_one_letter_code
_entity_poly.pdbx_strand_id
1 'polypeptide(L)'
;MQTKLVYSQRINKLIAIFILLLIYNVSDTLAQKTAKDNFVMCNACHSIGGGKKIGPDLLDITERRDTAWLIKFIQSSQTMVKAGDTAAINVFEEYSKIPMPDNALTDDEVKAILNYIGNFDPNAIVEVKKTVKIDPNFLENKTSNLPKNTKGLFYISLIVLLLSIFDLAVTKFLKKLVFIHALLIGAAVVVISMVVFQEATNLGRYLIIYPIMFIIIMHNTLMPAN
;
A
#
# COMPACT_ATOMS: atom_id res chain seq x y z
N MET A 1 24.85 -35.73 30.82
CA MET A 1 24.18 -36.16 29.56
C MET A 1 22.73 -35.69 29.47
N GLN A 2 21.95 -35.72 30.55
CA GLN A 2 20.53 -35.33 30.62
C GLN A 2 20.24 -33.84 30.24
N THR A 3 21.16 -32.91 30.53
CA THR A 3 20.95 -31.46 30.28
C THR A 3 20.99 -31.07 28.80
N LYS A 4 21.74 -31.80 27.96
CA LYS A 4 21.80 -31.55 26.50
C LYS A 4 20.53 -31.98 25.77
N LEU A 5 19.88 -33.05 26.24
CA LEU A 5 18.61 -33.56 25.69
C LEU A 5 17.45 -32.59 25.95
N VAL A 6 17.34 -32.06 27.17
CA VAL A 6 16.31 -31.07 27.52
C VAL A 6 16.51 -29.75 26.75
N TYR A 7 17.77 -29.38 26.50
CA TYR A 7 18.11 -28.17 25.74
C TYR A 7 17.71 -28.29 24.25
N SER A 8 18.05 -29.41 23.60
CA SER A 8 17.67 -29.67 22.20
C SER A 8 16.15 -29.70 21.99
N GLN A 9 15.40 -30.26 22.93
CA GLN A 9 13.93 -30.29 22.86
C GLN A 9 13.29 -28.90 22.98
N ARG A 10 13.87 -28.00 23.78
CA ARG A 10 13.38 -26.61 23.92
C ARG A 10 13.65 -25.79 22.66
N ILE A 11 14.81 -25.99 22.03
CA ILE A 11 15.16 -25.31 20.78
C ILE A 11 14.24 -25.76 19.64
N ASN A 12 13.99 -27.07 19.51
CA ASN A 12 13.11 -27.58 18.45
C ASN A 12 11.67 -27.05 18.57
N LYS A 13 11.17 -26.86 19.80
CA LYS A 13 9.85 -26.23 20.04
C LYS A 13 9.82 -24.75 19.66
N LEU A 14 10.88 -23.99 19.97
CA LEU A 14 10.96 -22.57 19.59
C LEU A 14 11.11 -22.39 18.08
N ILE A 15 11.89 -23.26 17.41
CA ILE A 15 12.01 -23.27 15.95
C ILE A 15 10.64 -23.61 15.32
N ALA A 16 9.92 -24.60 15.83
CA ALA A 16 8.60 -24.95 15.33
C ALA A 16 7.57 -23.80 15.50
N ILE A 17 7.59 -23.10 16.64
CA ILE A 17 6.72 -21.93 16.88
C ILE A 17 7.09 -20.77 15.95
N PHE A 18 8.39 -20.53 15.72
CA PHE A 18 8.85 -19.49 14.80
C PHE A 18 8.49 -19.80 13.34
N ILE A 19 8.66 -21.06 12.91
CA ILE A 19 8.22 -21.51 11.57
C ILE A 19 6.71 -21.38 11.43
N LEU A 20 5.94 -21.75 12.45
CA LEU A 20 4.48 -21.58 12.46
C LEU A 20 4.10 -20.11 12.33
N LEU A 21 4.73 -19.22 13.11
CA LEU A 21 4.49 -17.77 13.03
C LEU A 21 4.91 -17.18 11.68
N LEU A 22 6.01 -17.63 11.08
CA LEU A 22 6.40 -17.24 9.73
C LEU A 22 5.35 -17.65 8.70
N ILE A 23 4.82 -18.87 8.79
CA ILE A 23 3.76 -19.36 7.89
C ILE A 23 2.48 -18.52 8.06
N TYR A 24 2.10 -18.14 9.28
CA TYR A 24 0.95 -17.28 9.53
C TYR A 24 1.07 -15.90 8.86
N ASN A 25 2.27 -15.30 8.82
CA ASN A 25 2.51 -13.98 8.21
C ASN A 25 2.65 -14.03 6.67
N VAL A 26 2.90 -15.20 6.07
CA VAL A 26 2.97 -15.33 4.59
C VAL A 26 1.59 -15.21 3.94
N SER A 27 0.51 -15.44 4.70
CA SER A 27 -0.87 -15.37 4.21
C SER A 27 -1.25 -14.02 3.59
N ASP A 28 -0.71 -12.91 4.11
CA ASP A 28 -1.00 -11.56 3.60
C ASP A 28 -0.28 -11.24 2.29
N THR A 29 0.81 -11.97 1.96
CA THR A 29 1.56 -11.74 0.71
C THR A 29 0.88 -12.35 -0.53
N LEU A 30 -0.20 -13.10 -0.34
CA LEU A 30 -1.09 -13.57 -1.40
C LEU A 30 -2.33 -12.68 -1.56
N ALA A 31 -2.40 -11.53 -0.88
CA ALA A 31 -3.45 -10.55 -1.12
C ALA A 31 -3.30 -10.03 -2.57
N GLN A 32 -4.09 -10.62 -3.47
CA GLN A 32 -4.21 -10.21 -4.86
C GLN A 32 -4.53 -8.71 -4.91
N LYS A 33 -3.75 -7.94 -5.66
CA LYS A 33 -3.92 -6.49 -5.80
C LYS A 33 -5.37 -6.22 -6.21
N THR A 34 -6.10 -5.44 -5.42
CA THR A 34 -7.54 -5.28 -5.67
C THR A 34 -7.78 -4.40 -6.89
N ALA A 35 -8.96 -4.49 -7.50
CA ALA A 35 -9.34 -3.63 -8.62
C ALA A 35 -9.19 -2.14 -8.29
N LYS A 36 -9.53 -1.76 -7.04
CA LYS A 36 -9.35 -0.40 -6.52
C LYS A 36 -7.88 0.01 -6.47
N ASP A 37 -6.99 -0.89 -6.01
CA ASP A 37 -5.55 -0.64 -5.96
C ASP A 37 -4.93 -0.53 -7.35
N ASN A 38 -5.51 -1.19 -8.36
CA ASN A 38 -5.12 -1.03 -9.75
C ASN A 38 -5.65 0.28 -10.35
N PHE A 39 -6.87 0.70 -10.02
CA PHE A 39 -7.45 1.94 -10.54
C PHE A 39 -6.71 3.21 -10.10
N VAL A 40 -5.92 3.18 -9.01
CA VAL A 40 -5.12 4.33 -8.55
C VAL A 40 -4.24 4.90 -9.68
N MET A 41 -3.66 4.05 -10.53
CA MET A 41 -2.83 4.50 -11.65
C MET A 41 -3.66 5.19 -12.76
N CYS A 42 -4.92 4.78 -12.92
CA CYS A 42 -5.84 5.33 -13.92
C CYS A 42 -6.38 6.70 -13.50
N ASN A 43 -6.61 6.91 -12.19
CA ASN A 43 -7.18 8.14 -11.64
C ASN A 43 -6.27 9.39 -11.80
N ALA A 44 -4.99 9.18 -12.10
CA ALA A 44 -4.06 10.27 -12.42
C ALA A 44 -4.49 11.02 -13.69
N CYS A 45 -5.05 10.31 -14.68
CA CYS A 45 -5.43 10.87 -15.98
C CYS A 45 -6.94 10.83 -16.24
N HIS A 46 -7.68 9.97 -15.54
CA HIS A 46 -9.11 9.76 -15.75
C HIS A 46 -9.95 10.13 -14.53
N SER A 47 -11.24 10.34 -14.74
CA SER A 47 -12.26 10.46 -13.69
C SER A 47 -13.36 9.41 -13.93
N ILE A 48 -14.24 9.23 -12.94
CA ILE A 48 -15.51 8.50 -13.10
C ILE A 48 -16.62 9.46 -12.70
N GLY A 49 -17.34 10.00 -13.68
CA GLY A 49 -18.41 10.98 -13.50
C GLY A 49 -17.92 12.37 -13.08
N GLY A 50 -16.61 12.61 -13.16
CA GLY A 50 -15.97 13.88 -12.82
C GLY A 50 -15.62 14.74 -14.04
N GLY A 51 -15.99 14.29 -15.24
CA GLY A 51 -15.67 14.97 -16.50
C GLY A 51 -14.25 14.72 -17.01
N LYS A 52 -13.93 15.37 -18.13
CA LYS A 52 -12.66 15.24 -18.85
C LYS A 52 -11.47 15.75 -18.01
N LYS A 53 -10.38 14.98 -17.99
CA LYS A 53 -9.07 15.38 -17.45
C LYS A 53 -8.04 15.33 -18.58
N ILE A 54 -6.93 14.60 -18.39
CA ILE A 54 -5.96 14.29 -19.44
C ILE A 54 -6.58 13.26 -20.41
N GLY A 55 -7.28 12.27 -19.88
CA GLY A 55 -8.07 11.31 -20.64
C GLY A 55 -9.58 11.54 -20.54
N PRO A 56 -10.39 10.75 -21.28
CA PRO A 56 -11.85 10.77 -21.21
C PRO A 56 -12.38 10.39 -19.82
N ASP A 57 -13.61 10.81 -19.52
CA ASP A 57 -14.35 10.28 -18.37
C ASP A 57 -14.72 8.81 -18.60
N LEU A 58 -14.58 7.99 -17.56
CA LEU A 58 -14.83 6.56 -17.59
C LEU A 58 -16.22 6.16 -17.12
N LEU A 59 -17.07 7.11 -16.70
CA LEU A 59 -18.48 6.85 -16.40
C LEU A 59 -19.13 6.09 -17.57
N ASP A 60 -19.84 5.00 -17.33
CA ASP A 60 -20.54 4.17 -18.33
C ASP A 60 -19.65 3.62 -19.46
N ILE A 61 -18.32 3.58 -19.29
CA ILE A 61 -17.41 3.12 -20.36
C ILE A 61 -17.70 1.70 -20.84
N THR A 62 -18.15 0.82 -19.92
CA THR A 62 -18.52 -0.56 -20.19
C THR A 62 -19.82 -0.69 -20.98
N GLU A 63 -20.65 0.34 -21.02
CA GLU A 63 -21.85 0.41 -21.86
C GLU A 63 -21.53 0.97 -23.25
N ARG A 64 -20.58 1.92 -23.31
CA ARG A 64 -20.19 2.59 -24.56
C ARG A 64 -19.28 1.77 -25.47
N ARG A 65 -18.55 0.79 -24.92
CA ARG A 65 -17.57 -0.01 -25.68
C ARG A 65 -17.54 -1.46 -25.23
N ASP A 66 -17.26 -2.32 -26.20
CA ASP A 66 -17.07 -3.74 -25.96
C ASP A 66 -15.88 -4.02 -25.02
N THR A 67 -16.04 -5.00 -24.14
CA THR A 67 -15.03 -5.35 -23.13
C THR A 67 -13.74 -5.87 -23.76
N ALA A 68 -13.83 -6.66 -24.84
CA ALA A 68 -12.63 -7.18 -25.51
C ALA A 68 -11.84 -6.06 -26.23
N TRP A 69 -12.55 -5.06 -26.75
CA TRP A 69 -11.91 -3.85 -27.28
C TRP A 69 -11.21 -3.05 -26.17
N LEU A 70 -11.90 -2.84 -25.03
CA LEU A 70 -11.34 -2.11 -23.89
C LEU A 70 -10.09 -2.78 -23.31
N ILE A 71 -10.06 -4.11 -23.23
CA ILE A 71 -8.88 -4.86 -22.77
C ILE A 71 -7.65 -4.52 -23.62
N LYS A 72 -7.78 -4.63 -24.95
CA LYS A 72 -6.68 -4.34 -25.88
C LYS A 72 -6.24 -2.88 -25.81
N PHE A 73 -7.21 -1.96 -25.72
CA PHE A 73 -6.93 -0.53 -25.68
C PHE A 73 -6.23 -0.13 -24.39
N ILE A 74 -6.66 -0.66 -23.25
CA ILE A 74 -6.04 -0.41 -21.96
C ILE A 74 -4.62 -0.96 -21.95
N GLN A 75 -4.40 -2.20 -22.43
CA GLN A 75 -3.07 -2.82 -22.44
C GLN A 75 -2.09 -2.07 -23.37
N SER A 76 -2.53 -1.70 -24.58
CA SER A 76 -1.71 -0.90 -25.49
C SER A 76 -2.53 -0.12 -26.52
N SER A 77 -2.88 1.13 -26.18
CA SER A 77 -3.63 2.01 -27.07
C SER A 77 -2.86 2.32 -28.35
N GLN A 78 -1.55 2.53 -28.24
CA GLN A 78 -0.71 2.92 -29.38
C GLN A 78 -0.58 1.78 -30.41
N THR A 79 -0.65 0.53 -29.97
CA THR A 79 -0.68 -0.62 -30.89
C THR A 79 -1.96 -0.59 -31.74
N MET A 80 -3.11 -0.26 -31.13
CA MET A 80 -4.38 -0.15 -31.84
C MET A 80 -4.39 1.03 -32.82
N VAL A 81 -3.86 2.18 -32.41
CA VAL A 81 -3.71 3.36 -33.29
C VAL A 81 -2.85 3.01 -34.50
N LYS A 82 -1.70 2.36 -34.30
CA LYS A 82 -0.81 1.94 -35.40
C LYS A 82 -1.42 0.86 -36.30
N ALA A 83 -2.26 0.00 -35.74
CA ALA A 83 -3.00 -1.02 -36.49
C ALA A 83 -4.15 -0.44 -37.33
N GLY A 84 -4.43 0.86 -37.22
CA GLY A 84 -5.48 1.52 -38.00
C GLY A 84 -6.88 1.42 -37.39
N ASP A 85 -7.01 1.08 -36.10
CA ASP A 85 -8.31 1.10 -35.42
C ASP A 85 -8.85 2.53 -35.40
N THR A 86 -9.92 2.78 -36.17
CA THR A 86 -10.50 4.11 -36.35
C THR A 86 -10.96 4.71 -35.03
N ALA A 87 -11.44 3.88 -34.11
CA ALA A 87 -11.97 4.32 -32.84
C ALA A 87 -10.84 4.71 -31.87
N ALA A 88 -9.72 3.99 -31.90
CA ALA A 88 -8.50 4.34 -31.16
C ALA A 88 -7.84 5.61 -31.72
N ILE A 89 -7.79 5.75 -33.05
CA ILE A 89 -7.28 6.96 -33.72
C ILE A 89 -8.09 8.19 -33.31
N ASN A 90 -9.42 8.12 -33.38
CA ASN A 90 -10.28 9.25 -33.01
C ASN A 90 -10.05 9.70 -31.56
N VAL A 91 -9.97 8.75 -30.62
CA VAL A 91 -9.67 9.07 -29.22
C VAL A 91 -8.26 9.67 -29.09
N PHE A 92 -7.27 9.13 -29.78
CA PHE A 92 -5.92 9.69 -29.74
C PHE A 92 -5.87 11.13 -30.26
N GLU A 93 -6.60 11.45 -31.33
CA GLU A 93 -6.67 12.81 -31.89
C GLU A 93 -7.45 13.78 -30.97
N GLU A 94 -8.56 13.35 -30.40
CA GLU A 94 -9.41 14.17 -29.51
C GLU A 94 -8.72 14.54 -28.19
N TYR A 95 -7.79 13.69 -27.72
CA TYR A 95 -7.08 13.85 -26.45
C TYR A 95 -5.63 14.31 -26.66
N SER A 96 -5.45 15.28 -27.57
CA SER A 96 -4.19 16.00 -27.81
C SER A 96 -3.01 15.12 -28.26
N LYS A 97 -3.29 13.94 -28.81
CA LYS A 97 -2.26 12.97 -29.24
C LYS A 97 -1.32 12.57 -28.09
N ILE A 98 -1.82 12.63 -26.85
CA ILE A 98 -1.10 12.15 -25.68
C ILE A 98 -1.31 10.64 -25.61
N PRO A 99 -0.24 9.82 -25.70
CA PRO A 99 -0.37 8.38 -25.65
C PRO A 99 -0.77 7.93 -24.24
N MET A 100 -1.74 7.02 -24.14
CA MET A 100 -1.96 6.29 -22.90
C MET A 100 -0.77 5.32 -22.70
N PRO A 101 -0.10 5.34 -21.53
CA PRO A 101 1.02 4.43 -21.29
C PRO A 101 0.57 2.97 -21.35
N ASP A 102 1.36 2.15 -22.04
CA ASP A 102 1.17 0.70 -22.03
C ASP A 102 1.28 0.19 -20.58
N ASN A 103 0.47 -0.81 -20.25
CA ASN A 103 0.50 -1.46 -18.94
C ASN A 103 0.58 -2.97 -19.10
N ALA A 104 1.22 -3.61 -18.12
CA ALA A 104 1.40 -5.06 -18.07
C ALA A 104 0.23 -5.77 -17.36
N LEU A 105 -0.98 -5.21 -17.41
CA LEU A 105 -2.15 -5.78 -16.76
C LEU A 105 -2.63 -6.99 -17.56
N THR A 106 -2.91 -8.07 -16.85
CA THR A 106 -3.58 -9.24 -17.41
C THR A 106 -5.04 -8.92 -17.76
N ASP A 107 -5.63 -9.70 -18.66
CA ASP A 107 -7.04 -9.54 -19.06
C ASP A 107 -7.98 -9.53 -17.85
N ASP A 108 -7.71 -10.38 -16.84
CA ASP A 108 -8.54 -10.48 -15.65
C ASP A 108 -8.37 -9.28 -14.71
N GLU A 109 -7.17 -8.72 -14.60
CA GLU A 109 -6.96 -7.46 -13.88
C GLU A 109 -7.68 -6.30 -14.57
N VAL A 110 -7.66 -6.23 -15.92
CA VAL A 110 -8.39 -5.21 -16.66
C VAL A 110 -9.89 -5.38 -16.48
N LYS A 111 -10.44 -6.61 -16.58
CA LYS A 111 -11.86 -6.88 -16.29
C LYS A 111 -12.24 -6.48 -14.88
N ALA A 112 -11.38 -6.75 -13.88
CA ALA A 112 -11.63 -6.35 -12.51
C ALA A 112 -11.71 -4.83 -12.36
N ILE A 113 -10.83 -4.07 -13.04
CA ILE A 113 -10.89 -2.61 -13.10
C ILE A 113 -12.17 -2.13 -13.79
N LEU A 114 -12.53 -2.71 -14.93
CA LEU A 114 -13.76 -2.35 -15.65
C LEU A 114 -15.01 -2.61 -14.81
N ASN A 115 -15.05 -3.73 -14.08
CA ASN A 115 -16.12 -4.03 -13.14
C ASN A 115 -16.17 -3.03 -11.98
N TYR A 116 -15.01 -2.61 -11.46
CA TYR A 116 -14.94 -1.55 -10.46
C TYR A 116 -15.49 -0.21 -10.98
N ILE A 117 -15.17 0.15 -12.24
CA ILE A 117 -15.68 1.37 -12.88
C ILE A 117 -17.20 1.28 -13.10
N GLY A 118 -17.70 0.17 -13.64
CA GLY A 118 -19.12 -0.01 -13.94
C GLY A 118 -20.02 -0.03 -12.70
N ASN A 119 -19.50 -0.46 -11.55
CA ASN A 119 -20.20 -0.43 -10.26
C ASN A 119 -19.80 0.76 -9.39
N PHE A 120 -19.13 1.76 -9.95
CA PHE A 120 -18.70 2.93 -9.19
C PHE A 120 -19.91 3.78 -8.82
N ASP A 121 -20.26 3.83 -7.53
CA ASP A 121 -21.28 4.73 -7.01
C ASP A 121 -20.65 6.03 -6.50
N PRO A 122 -20.81 7.16 -7.23
CA PRO A 122 -20.32 8.46 -6.76
C PRO A 122 -21.05 8.97 -5.52
N ASN A 123 -22.23 8.43 -5.15
CA ASN A 123 -22.96 8.84 -3.96
C ASN A 123 -22.45 8.16 -2.68
N ALA A 124 -21.86 6.97 -2.81
CA ALA A 124 -21.20 6.28 -1.69
C ALA A 124 -20.02 7.07 -1.10
N ILE A 125 -19.36 7.92 -1.90
CA ILE A 125 -18.30 8.86 -1.45
C ILE A 125 -18.85 10.24 -1.04
N VAL A 126 -20.04 10.63 -1.51
CA VAL A 126 -20.69 11.89 -1.14
C VAL A 126 -21.32 11.83 0.25
N GLU A 127 -21.83 10.69 0.71
CA GLU A 127 -22.28 10.54 2.11
C GLU A 127 -21.14 10.79 3.11
N VAL A 128 -19.91 10.39 2.76
CA VAL A 128 -18.71 10.62 3.57
C VAL A 128 -18.26 12.09 3.51
N LYS A 129 -18.41 12.76 2.36
CA LYS A 129 -18.00 14.18 2.20
C LYS A 129 -19.00 15.17 2.79
N LYS A 130 -20.29 14.87 2.78
CA LYS A 130 -21.34 15.79 3.28
C LYS A 130 -21.28 15.98 4.80
N THR A 131 -20.60 15.10 5.52
CA THR A 131 -20.48 15.15 6.99
C THR A 131 -19.17 15.81 7.49
N VAL A 132 -18.21 16.12 6.61
CA VAL A 132 -16.93 16.74 7.01
C VAL A 132 -16.66 18.02 6.21
N LYS A 133 -16.73 19.17 6.87
CA LYS A 133 -16.21 20.45 6.33
C LYS A 133 -14.68 20.38 6.33
N ILE A 134 -14.04 20.37 5.15
CA ILE A 134 -12.57 20.34 5.03
C ILE A 134 -12.05 21.71 4.60
N ASP A 135 -11.05 22.21 5.33
CA ASP A 135 -10.31 23.46 5.09
C ASP A 135 -9.51 23.40 3.76
N PRO A 136 -9.60 24.41 2.89
CA PRO A 136 -8.97 24.43 1.56
C PRO A 136 -7.44 24.43 1.54
N ASN A 137 -6.74 24.63 2.66
CA ASN A 137 -5.27 24.76 2.66
C ASN A 137 -4.49 23.44 2.81
N PHE A 138 -5.14 22.27 2.76
CA PHE A 138 -4.47 20.99 3.05
C PHE A 138 -3.68 20.38 1.87
N LEU A 139 -3.79 20.91 0.65
CA LEU A 139 -3.21 20.26 -0.55
C LEU A 139 -1.80 20.74 -0.94
N GLU A 140 -1.18 21.61 -0.16
CA GLU A 140 0.14 22.16 -0.51
C GLU A 140 1.25 21.61 0.38
N ASN A 141 1.60 20.33 0.20
CA ASN A 141 2.93 19.84 0.56
C ASN A 141 3.50 18.98 -0.57
N LYS A 142 4.39 19.63 -1.33
CA LYS A 142 5.24 19.05 -2.36
C LYS A 142 6.51 18.49 -1.70
N THR A 143 6.87 17.27 -2.09
CA THR A 143 8.13 16.53 -1.89
C THR A 143 8.16 15.49 -0.76
N SER A 144 7.91 14.22 -1.11
CA SER A 144 8.40 13.07 -0.34
C SER A 144 9.55 12.40 -1.10
N ASN A 145 10.79 12.71 -0.71
CA ASN A 145 11.99 11.98 -1.11
C ASN A 145 12.12 10.66 -0.33
N LEU A 146 11.13 9.76 -0.43
CA LEU A 146 11.13 8.51 0.33
C LEU A 146 11.53 7.29 -0.55
N PRO A 147 12.45 6.42 -0.09
CA PRO A 147 12.97 5.31 -0.89
C PRO A 147 11.86 4.32 -1.29
N LYS A 148 11.75 4.03 -2.58
CA LYS A 148 10.68 3.22 -3.21
C LYS A 148 10.81 1.70 -2.99
N ASN A 149 11.67 1.23 -2.09
CA ASN A 149 11.95 -0.19 -1.86
C ASN A 149 11.88 -0.60 -0.38
N THR A 150 10.66 -0.60 0.17
CA THR A 150 10.34 -0.99 1.57
C THR A 150 10.64 -2.46 1.89
N LYS A 151 10.73 -3.34 0.88
CA LYS A 151 11.07 -4.77 1.06
C LYS A 151 12.47 -4.98 1.63
N GLY A 152 13.45 -4.17 1.23
CA GLY A 152 14.81 -4.26 1.76
C GLY A 152 14.86 -3.92 3.25
N LEU A 153 14.09 -2.91 3.65
CA LEU A 153 14.02 -2.46 5.04
C LEU A 153 13.36 -3.51 5.96
N PHE A 154 12.38 -4.26 5.44
CA PHE A 154 11.76 -5.39 6.15
C PHE A 154 12.77 -6.51 6.44
N TYR A 155 13.54 -6.95 5.43
CA TYR A 155 14.55 -8.00 5.62
C TYR A 155 15.68 -7.56 6.56
N ILE A 156 16.09 -6.29 6.50
CA ILE A 156 17.07 -5.73 7.43
C ILE A 156 16.53 -5.75 8.87
N SER A 157 15.28 -5.36 9.08
CA SER A 157 14.64 -5.40 10.40
C SER A 157 14.54 -6.84 10.95
N LEU A 158 14.21 -7.82 10.09
CA LEU A 158 14.14 -9.23 10.46
C LEU A 158 15.52 -9.79 10.83
N ILE A 159 16.57 -9.43 10.09
CA ILE A 159 17.96 -9.83 10.38
C ILE A 159 18.42 -9.24 11.72
N VAL A 160 18.13 -7.96 11.99
CA VAL A 160 18.48 -7.30 13.26
C VAL A 160 17.74 -7.93 14.44
N LEU A 161 16.47 -8.30 14.26
CA LEU A 161 15.67 -9.01 15.26
C LEU A 161 16.28 -10.39 15.58
N LEU A 162 16.66 -11.15 14.55
CA LEU A 162 17.27 -12.47 14.72
C LEU A 162 18.65 -12.38 15.36
N LEU A 163 19.47 -11.39 14.99
CA LEU A 163 20.77 -11.13 15.62
C LEU A 163 20.59 -10.76 17.10
N SER A 164 19.58 -9.95 17.44
CA SER A 164 19.29 -9.56 18.83
C SER A 164 18.80 -10.74 19.69
N ILE A 165 18.03 -11.66 19.11
CA ILE A 165 17.58 -12.89 19.80
C ILE A 165 18.75 -13.86 19.96
N PHE A 166 19.62 -13.97 18.95
CA PHE A 166 20.85 -14.77 19.02
C PHE A 166 21.80 -14.22 20.07
N ASP A 167 22.03 -12.90 20.10
CA ASP A 167 22.80 -12.26 21.16
C ASP A 167 22.17 -12.49 22.52
N LEU A 168 20.85 -12.40 22.70
CA LEU A 168 20.23 -12.68 23.99
C LEU A 168 20.36 -14.15 24.41
N ALA A 169 20.40 -15.08 23.45
CA ALA A 169 20.64 -16.50 23.68
C ALA A 169 22.10 -16.81 24.03
N VAL A 170 23.06 -16.10 23.43
CA VAL A 170 24.51 -16.24 23.69
C VAL A 170 24.95 -15.45 24.94
N THR A 171 24.39 -14.26 25.15
CA THR A 171 24.76 -13.29 26.20
C THR A 171 24.02 -13.46 27.52
N LYS A 172 23.37 -14.61 27.75
CA LYS A 172 22.98 -15.06 29.11
C LYS A 172 24.14 -15.06 30.13
N PHE A 173 25.35 -14.70 29.71
CA PHE A 173 26.56 -14.57 30.50
C PHE A 173 26.98 -13.15 30.92
N LEU A 174 26.40 -12.03 30.44
CA LEU A 174 26.87 -10.69 30.84
C LEU A 174 25.70 -9.71 31.13
N LYS A 175 25.34 -9.62 32.42
CA LYS A 175 24.26 -8.76 32.98
C LYS A 175 24.32 -7.26 32.63
N LYS A 176 25.38 -6.78 31.97
CA LYS A 176 25.60 -5.36 31.62
C LYS A 176 25.05 -4.95 30.24
N LEU A 177 24.67 -5.89 29.38
CA LEU A 177 24.26 -5.63 27.98
C LEU A 177 22.74 -5.49 27.74
N VAL A 178 21.92 -5.71 28.78
CA VAL A 178 20.45 -5.63 28.68
C VAL A 178 19.96 -4.24 28.25
N PHE A 179 20.67 -3.17 28.64
CA PHE A 179 20.32 -1.80 28.26
C PHE A 179 20.48 -1.54 26.76
N ILE A 180 21.53 -2.10 26.13
CA ILE A 180 21.79 -1.95 24.70
C ILE A 180 20.72 -2.69 23.87
N HIS A 181 20.28 -3.85 24.34
CA HIS A 181 19.20 -4.60 23.70
C HIS A 181 17.85 -3.91 23.84
N ALA A 182 17.55 -3.31 24.99
CA ALA A 182 16.35 -2.50 25.18
C ALA A 182 16.31 -1.30 24.23
N LEU A 183 17.45 -0.64 23.99
CA LEU A 183 17.59 0.45 23.03
C LEU A 183 17.33 -0.03 21.58
N LEU A 184 17.91 -1.18 21.20
CA LEU A 184 17.72 -1.78 19.88
C LEU A 184 16.27 -2.19 19.61
N ILE A 185 15.60 -2.78 20.61
CA ILE A 185 14.18 -3.13 20.52
C ILE A 185 13.33 -1.86 20.39
N GLY A 186 13.61 -0.81 21.18
CA GLY A 186 12.93 0.47 21.06
C GLY A 186 13.06 1.08 19.66
N ALA A 187 14.27 1.08 19.09
CA ALA A 187 14.51 1.54 17.73
C ALA A 187 13.74 0.71 16.69
N ALA A 188 13.69 -0.62 16.84
CA ALA A 188 12.92 -1.50 15.96
C ALA A 188 11.41 -1.19 16.02
N VAL A 189 10.85 -0.97 17.22
CA VAL A 189 9.43 -0.61 17.39
C VAL A 189 9.10 0.72 16.72
N VAL A 190 9.99 1.72 16.81
CA VAL A 190 9.82 3.01 16.12
C VAL A 190 9.82 2.82 14.61
N VAL A 191 10.74 2.04 14.07
CA VAL A 191 10.81 1.75 12.62
C VAL A 191 9.56 0.99 12.15
N ILE A 192 9.10 -0.01 12.91
CA ILE A 192 7.87 -0.74 12.59
C ILE A 192 6.66 0.22 12.60
N SER A 193 6.59 1.13 13.57
CA SER A 193 5.52 2.12 13.65
C SER A 193 5.53 3.05 12.42
N MET A 194 6.70 3.47 11.95
CA MET A 194 6.85 4.25 10.72
C MET A 194 6.44 3.46 9.47
N VAL A 195 6.76 2.16 9.40
CA VAL A 195 6.36 1.29 8.28
C VAL A 195 4.85 1.10 8.25
N VAL A 196 4.22 0.80 9.39
CA VAL A 196 2.76 0.67 9.50
C VAL A 196 2.05 1.97 9.11
N PHE A 197 2.61 3.12 9.50
CA PHE A 197 2.12 4.43 9.10
C PHE A 197 2.23 4.65 7.57
N GLN A 198 3.34 4.24 6.96
CA GLN A 198 3.54 4.31 5.52
C GLN A 198 2.58 3.39 4.75
N GLU A 199 2.34 2.18 5.27
CA GLU A 199 1.36 1.25 4.71
C GLU A 199 -0.06 1.84 4.78
N ALA A 200 -0.43 2.41 5.94
CA ALA A 200 -1.74 3.03 6.16
C ALA A 200 -1.99 4.23 5.23
N THR A 201 -0.96 5.05 4.98
CA THR A 201 -1.02 6.18 4.02
C THR A 201 -1.11 5.69 2.57
N ASN A 202 -0.31 4.69 2.19
CA ASN A 202 -0.31 4.13 0.83
C ASN A 202 -1.64 3.44 0.45
N LEU A 203 -2.32 2.82 1.42
CA LEU A 203 -3.63 2.19 1.22
C LEU A 203 -4.80 3.19 1.18
N GLY A 204 -4.53 4.49 1.35
CA GLY A 204 -5.58 5.50 1.49
C GLY A 204 -6.50 5.27 2.70
N ARG A 205 -6.10 4.37 3.62
CA ARG A 205 -6.80 4.05 4.89
C ARG A 205 -6.43 5.04 5.99
N TYR A 206 -5.86 6.17 5.62
CA TYR A 206 -5.55 7.24 6.54
C TYR A 206 -6.85 7.91 6.97
N LEU A 207 -7.49 7.33 7.98
CA LEU A 207 -8.41 8.07 8.83
C LEU A 207 -7.58 9.21 9.43
N ILE A 208 -7.89 10.43 9.02
CA ILE A 208 -7.30 11.72 9.44
C ILE A 208 -7.22 11.85 10.98
N ILE A 209 -7.86 10.95 11.71
CA ILE A 209 -8.02 10.88 13.16
C ILE A 209 -6.74 10.41 13.89
N TYR A 210 -5.87 9.58 13.28
CA TYR A 210 -4.75 8.98 14.02
C TYR A 210 -3.53 9.87 14.29
N PRO A 211 -3.01 10.70 13.36
CA PRO A 211 -1.86 11.55 13.71
C PRO A 211 -2.23 12.64 14.71
N ILE A 212 -3.46 13.14 14.64
CA ILE A 212 -3.93 14.21 15.51
C ILE A 212 -4.18 13.65 16.91
N MET A 213 -4.71 12.43 17.05
CA MET A 213 -4.94 11.85 18.38
C MET A 213 -3.64 11.54 19.12
N PHE A 214 -2.58 11.08 18.44
CA PHE A 214 -1.28 10.89 19.08
C PHE A 214 -0.63 12.21 19.50
N ILE A 215 -0.74 13.25 18.66
CA ILE A 215 -0.25 14.60 18.98
C ILE A 215 -1.08 15.24 20.10
N ILE A 216 -2.41 15.08 20.12
CA ILE A 216 -3.30 15.58 21.19
C ILE A 216 -3.04 14.85 22.51
N ILE A 217 -2.84 13.53 22.49
CA ILE A 217 -2.50 12.76 23.70
C ILE A 217 -1.12 13.21 24.21
N MET A 218 -0.12 13.40 23.35
CA MET A 218 1.19 13.92 23.76
C MET A 218 1.11 15.38 24.25
N HIS A 219 0.30 16.23 23.61
CA HIS A 219 0.10 17.62 24.02
C HIS A 219 -0.60 17.74 25.37
N ASN A 220 -1.65 16.93 25.63
CA ASN A 220 -2.39 16.94 26.90
C ASN A 220 -1.69 16.19 28.04
N THR A 221 -0.76 15.27 27.75
CA THR A 221 0.03 14.58 28.79
C THR A 221 1.30 15.34 29.19
N LEU A 222 1.76 16.31 28.39
CA LEU A 222 3.00 17.06 28.63
C LEU A 222 2.79 18.50 29.11
N MET A 223 1.55 19.00 29.19
CA MET A 223 1.27 20.28 29.84
C MET A 223 0.71 20.05 31.25
N PRO A 224 1.40 20.49 32.32
CA PRO A 224 0.79 20.51 33.64
C PRO A 224 -0.38 21.49 33.62
N ALA A 225 -1.54 21.05 34.14
CA ALA A 225 -2.68 21.91 34.36
C ALA A 225 -2.26 23.09 35.25
N ASN A 226 -2.35 24.30 34.72
CA ASN A 226 -2.22 25.54 35.47
C ASN A 226 -3.35 26.47 35.03
#